data_AF-A3K973-F1
#
_entry.id   AF-A3K973-F1
#
_cell.length_a   1.000
_cell.length_b   1.000
_cell.length_c   1.000
_cell.angle_alpha   90.00
_cell.angle_beta   90.00
_cell.angle_gamma   90.00
#
_symmetry.space_group_name_H-M   'P 1'
#
loop_
_entity.id
_entity.type
_entity.pdbx_description
1 polymer ?
#
loop_
_entity_poly.entity_id
_entity_poly.type
_entity_poly.pdbx_seq_one_letter_code
_entity_poly.pdbx_strand_id
1 'polypeptide(L)'
;MFRLVFGTGLLTVLTLGLYRFWQKTRVRRWLWSAVRPGGYPLEYVGDPYEKLLGFLIAVVILAFYIGIVNLLLMFASYAVFQGNFAAYLLSLVGVFPIWFYARYRARRYVLARTRWLGLRFGLAPGAWGYAFRALGHGFLTLITLGLLWPRMTFHLEKYRTDRTFFGETRMAQEGRWTMLFPALKWHFATLGLAIIGSVGLAVSPGNGWMLMVIAGITAVYSTVYYRVETLKRLTATKRIGPLRLTLDAKPGKVFRIQAGGYTLAALAAAFPTLMLLGLFLELQSLETLVELGLEDMPPLFAGLNRWLLIALSVMCYFAIFLLWSALTAAWVKLPLMRHYATGLSIAGTEHMVTFRQRPRDEHMEAEGFADALDVGASL
;
A
#
# COMPACT_ATOMS: atom_id res chain seq x y z
N MET A 1 -1.25 19.27 4.93
CA MET A 1 -1.11 17.82 5.13
C MET A 1 -0.35 17.47 6.42
N PHE A 2 0.90 17.90 6.61
CA PHE A 2 1.69 17.57 7.81
C PHE A 2 0.95 17.85 9.12
N ARG A 3 0.52 19.10 9.36
CA ARG A 3 -0.22 19.50 10.58
C ARG A 3 -1.45 18.63 10.84
N LEU A 4 -2.19 18.28 9.78
CA LEU A 4 -3.38 17.43 9.87
C LEU A 4 -3.01 16.01 10.35
N VAL A 5 -2.02 15.38 9.71
CA VAL A 5 -1.60 14.00 10.00
C VAL A 5 -0.89 13.91 11.34
N PHE A 6 -0.04 14.89 11.67
CA PHE A 6 0.66 14.94 12.95
C PHE A 6 -0.33 15.15 14.12
N GLY A 7 -1.21 16.14 14.03
CA GLY A 7 -2.18 16.42 15.09
C GLY A 7 -3.18 15.27 15.32
N THR A 8 -3.67 14.65 14.23
CA THR A 8 -4.54 13.46 14.36
C THR A 8 -3.77 12.19 14.76
N GLY A 9 -2.48 12.12 14.44
CA GLY A 9 -1.59 11.07 14.92
C GLY A 9 -1.42 11.14 16.44
N LEU A 10 -1.23 12.34 17.01
CA LEU A 10 -1.13 12.51 18.46
C LEU A 10 -2.38 11.97 19.17
N LEU A 11 -3.57 12.30 18.66
CA LEU A 11 -4.82 11.73 19.17
C LEU A 11 -4.88 10.21 19.03
N THR A 12 -4.29 9.65 17.98
CA THR A 12 -4.18 8.19 17.81
C THR A 12 -3.30 7.57 18.88
N VAL A 13 -2.18 8.19 19.24
CA VAL A 13 -1.33 7.72 20.35
C VAL A 13 -2.08 7.82 21.68
N LEU A 14 -2.71 8.96 21.96
CA LEU A 14 -3.47 9.19 23.19
C LEU A 14 -4.67 8.25 23.36
N THR A 15 -5.24 7.75 22.27
CA THR A 15 -6.38 6.82 22.28
C THR A 15 -5.95 5.36 22.04
N LEU A 16 -4.66 5.05 22.23
CA LEU A 16 -4.10 3.69 22.05
C LEU A 16 -4.42 3.06 20.68
N GLY A 17 -4.46 3.89 19.63
CA GLY A 17 -4.71 3.46 18.26
C GLY A 17 -6.15 3.60 17.78
N LEU A 18 -7.13 3.90 18.64
CA LEU A 18 -8.54 3.98 18.23
C LEU A 18 -8.80 5.14 17.26
N TYR A 19 -8.19 6.31 17.47
CA TYR A 19 -8.44 7.48 16.62
C TYR A 19 -7.94 7.32 15.17
N ARG A 20 -7.17 6.26 14.85
CA ARG A 20 -6.63 6.05 13.48
C ARG A 20 -7.72 5.98 12.40
N PHE A 21 -8.92 5.50 12.74
CA PHE A 21 -10.05 5.41 11.79
C PHE A 21 -10.60 6.79 11.43
N TRP A 22 -10.67 7.71 12.40
CA TRP A 22 -11.03 9.12 12.21
C TRP A 22 -9.93 9.85 11.44
N GLN A 23 -8.67 9.62 11.80
CA GLN A 23 -7.52 10.15 11.06
C GLN A 23 -7.57 9.75 9.58
N LYS A 24 -7.69 8.46 9.25
CA LYS A 24 -7.78 7.96 7.88
C LYS A 24 -8.92 8.63 7.11
N THR A 25 -10.07 8.77 7.76
CA THR A 25 -11.25 9.39 7.14
C THR A 25 -11.05 10.88 6.88
N ARG A 26 -10.52 11.63 7.86
CA ARG A 26 -10.27 13.08 7.74
C ARG A 26 -9.21 13.38 6.68
N VAL A 27 -8.14 12.59 6.64
CA VAL A 27 -7.09 12.69 5.61
C VAL A 27 -7.68 12.39 4.23
N ARG A 28 -8.51 11.36 4.09
CA ARG A 28 -9.15 11.00 2.82
C ARG A 28 -10.09 12.10 2.32
N ARG A 29 -10.94 12.68 3.20
CA ARG A 29 -11.80 13.83 2.85
C ARG A 29 -10.99 15.02 2.32
N TRP A 30 -9.88 15.34 2.98
CA TRP A 30 -8.99 16.42 2.55
C TRP A 30 -8.32 16.11 1.21
N LEU A 31 -7.86 14.87 0.98
CA LEU A 31 -7.27 14.47 -0.30
C LEU A 31 -8.29 14.54 -1.44
N TRP A 32 -9.52 14.08 -1.22
CA TRP A 32 -10.56 14.11 -2.25
C TRP A 32 -10.96 15.54 -2.61
N SER A 33 -11.12 16.44 -1.63
CA SER A 33 -11.44 17.84 -1.91
C SER A 33 -10.32 18.61 -2.64
N ALA A 34 -9.08 18.14 -2.51
CA ALA A 34 -7.92 18.68 -3.21
C ALA A 34 -7.76 18.13 -4.65
N VAL A 35 -8.29 16.95 -4.94
CA VAL A 35 -8.26 16.35 -6.28
C VAL A 35 -9.44 16.90 -7.09
N ARG A 36 -9.13 17.63 -8.18
CA ARG A 36 -10.12 18.33 -9.00
C ARG A 36 -10.08 17.91 -10.48
N PRO A 37 -10.53 16.69 -10.83
CA PRO A 37 -10.62 16.27 -12.22
C PRO A 37 -11.61 17.20 -12.96
N GLY A 38 -11.19 17.76 -14.10
CA GLY A 38 -12.03 18.71 -14.85
C GLY A 38 -12.37 20.00 -14.08
N GLY A 39 -11.59 20.37 -13.06
CA GLY A 39 -11.78 21.59 -12.28
C GLY A 39 -12.71 21.47 -11.07
N TYR A 40 -13.47 20.38 -10.95
CA TYR A 40 -14.42 20.17 -9.85
C TYR A 40 -13.90 19.17 -8.80
N PRO A 41 -14.03 19.47 -7.50
CA PRO A 41 -13.52 18.61 -6.43
C PRO A 41 -14.27 17.28 -6.34
N LEU A 42 -13.53 16.25 -5.92
CA LEU A 42 -14.15 15.01 -5.46
C LEU A 42 -14.64 15.17 -4.02
N GLU A 43 -15.71 14.45 -3.69
CA GLU A 43 -16.26 14.40 -2.35
C GLU A 43 -16.12 13.00 -1.79
N TYR A 44 -15.83 12.92 -0.49
CA TYR A 44 -15.78 11.66 0.24
C TYR A 44 -16.72 11.69 1.43
N VAL A 45 -17.73 10.81 1.43
CA VAL A 45 -18.81 10.75 2.43
C VAL A 45 -18.72 9.50 3.32
N GLY A 46 -17.54 8.92 3.47
CA GLY A 46 -17.35 7.75 4.33
C GLY A 46 -17.33 8.09 5.81
N ASP A 47 -17.82 7.14 6.61
CA ASP A 47 -17.90 7.23 8.06
C ASP A 47 -16.69 6.51 8.72
N PRO A 48 -16.02 7.09 9.74
CA PRO A 48 -15.04 6.35 10.54
C PRO A 48 -15.61 5.11 11.26
N TYR A 49 -16.88 5.12 11.70
CA TYR A 49 -17.49 3.99 12.43
C TYR A 49 -17.63 2.74 11.55
N GLU A 50 -18.00 2.92 10.28
CA GLU A 50 -18.04 1.86 9.26
C GLU A 50 -16.67 1.15 9.10
N LYS A 51 -15.56 1.91 9.26
CA LYS A 51 -14.20 1.34 9.21
C LYS A 51 -13.83 0.61 10.49
N LEU A 52 -14.20 1.14 11.65
CA LEU A 52 -13.96 0.49 12.94
C LEU A 52 -14.67 -0.86 13.02
N LEU A 53 -15.96 -0.90 12.65
CA LEU A 53 -16.76 -2.13 12.68
C LEU A 53 -16.20 -3.19 11.73
N GLY A 54 -15.88 -2.82 10.49
CA GLY A 54 -15.26 -3.74 9.54
C GLY A 54 -13.91 -4.28 10.00
N PHE A 55 -13.14 -3.49 10.76
CA PHE A 55 -11.86 -3.90 11.32
C PHE A 55 -12.07 -4.93 12.44
N LEU A 56 -13.01 -4.68 13.35
CA LEU A 56 -13.32 -5.60 14.43
C LEU A 56 -13.79 -6.96 13.88
N ILE A 57 -14.66 -6.96 12.87
CA ILE A 57 -15.12 -8.17 12.19
C ILE A 57 -13.93 -8.92 11.56
N ALA A 58 -13.00 -8.23 10.90
CA ALA A 58 -11.81 -8.88 10.36
C ALA A 58 -10.88 -9.43 11.43
N VAL A 59 -10.68 -8.73 12.54
CA VAL A 59 -9.87 -9.22 13.66
C VAL A 59 -10.47 -10.51 14.21
N VAL A 60 -11.79 -10.59 14.38
CA VAL A 60 -12.46 -11.82 14.83
C VAL A 60 -12.25 -12.96 13.84
N ILE A 61 -12.46 -12.71 12.54
CA ILE A 61 -12.25 -13.72 11.49
C ILE A 61 -10.78 -14.17 11.43
N LEU A 62 -9.84 -13.23 11.54
CA LEU A 62 -8.41 -13.52 11.47
C LEU A 62 -7.93 -14.25 12.74
N ALA A 63 -8.43 -13.88 13.91
CA ALA A 63 -8.14 -14.59 15.16
C ALA A 63 -8.68 -16.02 15.11
N PHE A 64 -9.89 -16.22 14.58
CA PHE A 64 -10.44 -17.55 14.34
C PHE A 64 -9.56 -18.36 13.37
N TYR A 65 -9.12 -17.74 12.27
CA TYR A 65 -8.24 -18.39 11.29
C TYR A 65 -6.87 -18.77 11.89
N ILE A 66 -6.19 -17.81 12.53
CA ILE A 66 -4.85 -18.04 13.11
C ILE A 66 -4.93 -19.00 14.31
N GLY A 67 -5.98 -18.92 15.12
CA GLY A 67 -6.14 -19.76 16.31
C GLY A 67 -6.63 -21.16 15.98
N ILE A 68 -7.82 -21.28 15.39
CA ILE A 68 -8.49 -22.57 15.22
C ILE A 68 -8.07 -23.25 13.92
N VAL A 69 -8.17 -22.54 12.78
CA VAL A 69 -7.87 -23.16 11.48
C VAL A 69 -6.41 -23.59 11.41
N ASN A 70 -5.48 -22.75 11.88
CA ASN A 70 -4.06 -23.08 11.89
C ASN A 70 -3.75 -24.28 12.81
N LEU A 71 -4.37 -24.36 13.99
CA LEU A 71 -4.19 -25.49 14.90
C LEU A 71 -4.68 -26.80 14.27
N LEU A 72 -5.86 -26.77 13.62
CA LEU A 72 -6.40 -27.92 12.90
C LEU A 72 -5.50 -28.34 11.73
N LEU A 73 -4.96 -27.37 10.99
CA LEU A 73 -4.00 -27.64 9.92
C LEU A 73 -2.71 -28.26 10.46
N MET A 74 -2.18 -27.78 11.59
CA MET A 74 -1.01 -28.37 12.24
C MET A 74 -1.29 -29.80 12.68
N PHE A 75 -2.42 -30.05 13.34
CA PHE A 75 -2.82 -31.40 13.74
C PHE A 75 -2.93 -32.34 12.54
N ALA A 76 -3.63 -31.93 11.47
CA ALA A 76 -3.79 -32.72 10.25
C ALA A 76 -2.44 -32.97 9.55
N SER A 77 -1.58 -31.96 9.49
CA SER A 77 -0.25 -32.06 8.91
C SER A 77 0.64 -33.03 9.67
N TYR A 78 0.62 -32.99 11.01
CA TYR A 78 1.33 -33.97 11.83
C TYR A 78 0.78 -35.38 11.65
N ALA A 79 -0.54 -35.55 11.64
CA ALA A 79 -1.17 -36.86 11.50
C ALA A 79 -0.83 -37.54 10.16
N VAL A 80 -0.76 -36.78 9.07
CA VAL A 80 -0.55 -37.32 7.72
C VAL A 80 0.93 -37.34 7.31
N PHE A 81 1.67 -36.27 7.60
CA PHE A 81 3.02 -36.04 7.08
C PHE A 81 4.11 -36.09 8.17
N GLN A 82 3.74 -36.35 9.42
CA GLN A 82 4.66 -36.33 10.58
C GLN A 82 5.49 -35.04 10.70
N GLY A 83 4.95 -33.91 10.25
CA GLY A 83 5.64 -32.62 10.34
C GLY A 83 4.71 -31.43 10.11
N ASN A 84 5.16 -30.24 10.48
CA ASN A 84 4.39 -28.99 10.40
C ASN A 84 4.53 -28.24 9.07
N PHE A 85 5.45 -28.66 8.21
CA PHE A 85 5.77 -27.89 7.01
C PHE A 85 4.55 -27.69 6.10
N ALA A 86 3.75 -28.75 5.89
CA ALA A 86 2.54 -28.66 5.08
C ALA A 86 1.48 -27.74 5.72
N ALA A 87 1.33 -27.76 7.05
CA ALA A 87 0.45 -26.83 7.76
C ALA A 87 0.85 -25.37 7.55
N TYR A 88 2.13 -25.03 7.70
CA TYR A 88 2.60 -23.66 7.49
C TYR A 88 2.40 -23.19 6.05
N LEU A 89 2.70 -24.06 5.08
CA LEU A 89 2.50 -23.76 3.66
C LEU A 89 1.01 -23.55 3.35
N LEU A 90 0.14 -24.43 3.82
CA LEU A 90 -1.31 -24.33 3.61
C LEU A 90 -1.89 -23.09 4.30
N SER A 91 -1.44 -22.78 5.52
CA SER A 91 -1.86 -21.60 6.27
C SER A 91 -1.49 -20.32 5.54
N LEU A 92 -0.27 -20.23 4.99
CA LEU A 92 0.18 -19.10 4.17
C LEU A 92 -0.64 -18.99 2.87
N VAL A 93 -0.89 -20.12 2.21
CA VAL A 93 -1.69 -20.15 0.97
C VAL A 93 -3.14 -19.73 1.23
N GLY A 94 -3.74 -20.12 2.36
CA GLY A 94 -5.12 -19.80 2.70
C GLY A 94 -5.39 -18.31 2.97
N VAL A 95 -4.36 -17.52 3.32
CA VAL A 95 -4.49 -16.06 3.51
C VAL A 95 -4.59 -15.31 2.17
N PHE A 96 -3.96 -15.80 1.10
CA PHE A 96 -3.99 -15.10 -0.21
C PHE A 96 -5.40 -14.83 -0.76
N PRO A 97 -6.34 -15.81 -0.80
CA PRO A 97 -7.73 -15.53 -1.21
C PRO A 97 -8.37 -14.40 -0.40
N ILE A 98 -8.17 -14.41 0.92
CA ILE A 98 -8.74 -13.42 1.85
C ILE A 98 -8.13 -12.03 1.57
N TRP A 99 -6.83 -11.96 1.29
CA TRP A 99 -6.15 -10.72 0.92
C TRP A 99 -6.74 -10.08 -0.35
N PHE A 100 -6.94 -10.87 -1.42
CA PHE A 100 -7.56 -10.37 -2.66
C PHE A 100 -9.03 -10.00 -2.47
N TYR A 101 -9.77 -10.79 -1.69
CA TYR A 101 -11.16 -10.50 -1.32
C TYR A 101 -11.27 -9.14 -0.59
N ALA A 102 -10.44 -8.93 0.43
CA ALA A 102 -10.38 -7.70 1.20
C ALA A 102 -10.06 -6.49 0.31
N ARG A 103 -9.09 -6.65 -0.59
CA ARG A 103 -8.69 -5.59 -1.52
C ARG A 103 -9.82 -5.15 -2.45
N TYR A 104 -10.61 -6.09 -2.97
CA TYR A 104 -11.78 -5.76 -3.80
C TYR A 104 -12.88 -5.08 -2.98
N ARG A 105 -13.19 -5.60 -1.78
CA ARG A 105 -14.19 -5.02 -0.87
C ARG A 105 -13.84 -3.58 -0.47
N ALA A 106 -12.58 -3.32 -0.13
CA ALA A 106 -12.14 -1.98 0.24
C ALA A 106 -12.26 -0.99 -0.92
N ARG A 107 -11.90 -1.42 -2.14
CA ARG A 107 -12.10 -0.58 -3.33
C ARG A 107 -13.57 -0.28 -3.56
N ARG A 108 -14.47 -1.26 -3.39
CA ARG A 108 -15.92 -1.03 -3.47
C ARG A 108 -16.38 0.02 -2.48
N TYR A 109 -15.96 -0.08 -1.22
CA TYR A 109 -16.32 0.89 -0.18
C TYR A 109 -15.89 2.30 -0.53
N VAL A 110 -14.61 2.48 -0.92
CA VAL A 110 -14.07 3.80 -1.29
C VAL A 110 -14.85 4.40 -2.44
N LEU A 111 -15.17 3.62 -3.48
CA LEU A 111 -15.96 4.08 -4.62
C LEU A 111 -17.40 4.43 -4.20
N ALA A 112 -18.06 3.57 -3.42
CA ALA A 112 -19.42 3.82 -2.93
C ALA A 112 -19.56 5.08 -2.06
N ARG A 113 -18.46 5.55 -1.46
CA ARG A 113 -18.38 6.78 -0.65
C ARG A 113 -17.69 7.93 -1.38
N THR A 114 -17.32 7.76 -2.66
CA THR A 114 -16.77 8.83 -3.50
C THR A 114 -17.88 9.41 -4.38
N ARG A 115 -17.94 10.74 -4.48
CA ARG A 115 -18.81 11.45 -5.41
C ARG A 115 -18.00 12.45 -6.24
N TRP A 116 -18.49 12.74 -7.43
CA TRP A 116 -17.97 13.80 -8.29
C TRP A 116 -19.14 14.48 -8.98
N LEU A 117 -19.25 15.81 -8.86
CA LEU A 117 -20.39 16.57 -9.36
C LEU A 117 -21.74 16.02 -8.84
N GLY A 118 -21.79 15.61 -7.58
CA GLY A 118 -22.96 14.98 -6.96
C GLY A 118 -23.23 13.53 -7.39
N LEU A 119 -22.64 13.06 -8.49
CA LEU A 119 -22.80 11.68 -8.97
C LEU A 119 -21.95 10.71 -8.16
N ARG A 120 -22.56 9.59 -7.77
CA ARG A 120 -21.92 8.54 -6.95
C ARG A 120 -21.12 7.58 -7.82
N PHE A 121 -19.93 7.21 -7.35
CA PHE A 121 -19.26 6.02 -7.85
C PHE A 121 -19.79 4.76 -7.17
N GLY A 122 -19.58 3.61 -7.79
CA GLY A 122 -19.91 2.32 -7.20
C GLY A 122 -19.13 1.19 -7.84
N LEU A 123 -19.08 0.04 -7.17
CA LEU A 123 -18.46 -1.18 -7.70
C LEU A 123 -19.42 -2.35 -7.43
N ALA A 124 -19.69 -3.17 -8.45
CA ALA A 124 -20.57 -4.33 -8.29
C ALA A 124 -20.03 -5.34 -7.24
N PRO A 125 -20.89 -6.10 -6.56
CA PRO A 125 -20.46 -7.29 -5.81
C PRO A 125 -19.70 -8.26 -6.72
N GLY A 126 -18.70 -8.95 -6.17
CA GLY A 126 -17.83 -9.85 -6.95
C GLY A 126 -16.47 -10.14 -6.33
N ALA A 127 -16.31 -9.98 -5.01
CA ALA A 127 -15.02 -10.10 -4.35
C ALA A 127 -14.39 -11.50 -4.48
N TRP A 128 -15.19 -12.57 -4.34
CA TRP A 128 -14.72 -13.95 -4.59
C TRP A 128 -14.36 -14.18 -6.05
N GLY A 129 -15.16 -13.66 -6.99
CA GLY A 129 -14.84 -13.72 -8.41
C GLY A 129 -13.53 -13.02 -8.76
N TYR A 130 -13.18 -11.94 -8.05
CA TYR A 130 -11.88 -11.29 -8.15
C TYR A 130 -10.76 -12.14 -7.53
N ALA A 131 -10.97 -12.68 -6.33
CA ALA A 131 -9.98 -13.48 -5.62
C ALA A 131 -9.55 -14.73 -6.41
N PHE A 132 -10.50 -15.53 -6.91
CA PHE A 132 -10.16 -16.73 -7.69
C PHE A 132 -9.42 -16.40 -8.99
N ARG A 133 -9.79 -15.30 -9.67
CA ARG A 133 -9.05 -14.83 -10.85
C ARG A 133 -7.64 -14.40 -10.50
N ALA A 134 -7.47 -13.72 -9.37
CA ALA A 134 -6.16 -13.28 -8.90
C ALA A 134 -5.25 -14.46 -8.53
N LEU A 135 -5.80 -15.50 -7.91
CA LEU A 135 -5.07 -16.74 -7.62
C LEU A 135 -4.69 -17.48 -8.90
N GLY A 136 -5.63 -17.65 -9.84
CA GLY A 136 -5.35 -18.32 -11.12
C GLY A 136 -4.30 -17.58 -11.95
N HIS A 137 -4.40 -16.25 -12.06
CA HIS A 137 -3.37 -15.45 -12.74
C HIS A 137 -2.06 -15.39 -11.95
N GLY A 138 -2.11 -15.38 -10.61
CA GLY A 138 -0.93 -15.41 -9.74
C GLY A 138 -0.15 -16.71 -9.90
N PHE A 139 -0.83 -17.85 -9.92
CA PHE A 139 -0.24 -19.16 -10.17
C PHE A 139 0.45 -19.24 -11.54
N LEU A 140 -0.21 -18.77 -12.61
CA LEU A 140 0.40 -18.70 -13.93
C LEU A 140 1.60 -17.75 -13.98
N THR A 141 1.55 -16.65 -13.22
CA THR A 141 2.66 -15.70 -13.13
C THR A 141 3.84 -16.32 -12.38
N LEU A 142 3.58 -17.13 -11.34
CA LEU A 142 4.61 -17.86 -10.60
C LEU A 142 5.33 -18.89 -11.48
N ILE A 143 4.57 -19.72 -12.21
CA ILE A 143 5.14 -20.73 -13.13
C ILE A 143 5.97 -20.08 -14.24
N THR A 144 5.56 -18.90 -14.71
CA THR A 144 6.27 -18.17 -15.77
C THR A 144 7.35 -17.23 -15.26
N LEU A 145 7.78 -17.37 -14.00
CA LEU A 145 8.80 -16.54 -13.33
C LEU A 145 8.54 -15.03 -13.49
N GLY A 146 7.27 -14.62 -13.47
CA GLY A 146 6.85 -13.22 -13.60
C GLY A 146 6.59 -12.75 -15.03
N LEU A 147 6.86 -13.56 -16.08
CA LEU A 147 6.68 -13.12 -17.46
C LEU A 147 5.23 -12.75 -17.80
N LEU A 148 4.25 -13.47 -17.22
CA LEU A 148 2.82 -13.19 -17.39
C LEU A 148 2.25 -12.18 -16.38
N TRP A 149 3.09 -11.48 -15.63
CA TRP A 149 2.65 -10.42 -14.72
C TRP A 149 1.82 -9.31 -15.41
N PRO A 150 2.12 -8.86 -16.65
CA PRO A 150 1.29 -7.90 -17.37
C PRO A 150 -0.11 -8.42 -17.69
N ARG A 151 -0.24 -9.72 -17.98
CA ARG A 151 -1.53 -10.38 -18.20
C ARG A 151 -2.39 -10.35 -16.93
N MET A 152 -1.81 -10.72 -15.79
CA MET A 152 -2.47 -10.62 -14.49
C MET A 152 -2.93 -9.19 -14.21
N THR A 153 -2.04 -8.21 -14.41
CA THR A 153 -2.31 -6.79 -14.18
C THR A 153 -3.51 -6.31 -15.00
N PHE A 154 -3.55 -6.62 -16.30
CA PHE A 154 -4.62 -6.21 -17.20
C PHE A 154 -5.97 -6.84 -16.85
N HIS A 155 -6.03 -8.16 -16.66
CA HIS A 155 -7.31 -8.85 -16.41
C HIS A 155 -7.91 -8.51 -15.04
N LEU A 156 -7.08 -8.29 -14.02
CA LEU A 156 -7.54 -7.85 -12.71
C LEU A 156 -7.99 -6.39 -12.70
N GLU A 157 -7.35 -5.51 -13.47
CA GLU A 157 -7.85 -4.15 -13.68
C GLU A 157 -9.17 -4.19 -14.46
N LYS A 158 -9.23 -4.92 -15.58
CA LYS A 158 -10.44 -5.08 -16.39
C LYS A 158 -11.62 -5.59 -15.57
N TYR A 159 -11.43 -6.61 -14.73
CA TYR A 159 -12.50 -7.12 -13.86
C TYR A 159 -13.09 -6.05 -12.94
N ARG A 160 -12.23 -5.17 -12.38
CA ARG A 160 -12.62 -4.08 -11.48
C ARG A 160 -13.25 -2.91 -12.24
N THR A 161 -12.61 -2.44 -13.30
CA THR A 161 -13.09 -1.33 -14.12
C THR A 161 -14.41 -1.67 -14.77
N ASP A 162 -14.52 -2.84 -15.40
CA ASP A 162 -15.78 -3.29 -16.01
C ASP A 162 -16.88 -3.47 -14.97
N ARG A 163 -16.63 -3.44 -13.66
CA ARG A 163 -17.67 -3.50 -12.62
C ARG A 163 -17.88 -2.17 -11.91
N THR A 164 -17.14 -1.15 -12.30
CA THR A 164 -17.21 0.20 -11.72
C THR A 164 -18.30 0.99 -12.43
N PHE A 165 -19.07 1.74 -11.66
CA PHE A 165 -20.13 2.62 -12.12
C PHE A 165 -19.80 4.06 -11.75
N PHE A 166 -20.20 4.98 -12.62
CA PHE A 166 -20.25 6.42 -12.36
C PHE A 166 -21.68 6.89 -12.65
N GLY A 167 -22.43 7.21 -11.61
CA GLY A 167 -23.89 7.28 -11.71
C GLY A 167 -24.45 5.91 -12.12
N GLU A 168 -25.32 5.90 -13.13
CA GLU A 168 -25.84 4.67 -13.75
C GLU A 168 -24.91 4.10 -14.83
N THR A 169 -23.98 4.90 -15.34
CA THR A 169 -23.11 4.51 -16.46
C THR A 169 -21.99 3.60 -15.99
N ARG A 170 -21.81 2.47 -16.67
CA ARG A 170 -20.76 1.49 -16.40
C ARG A 170 -19.46 1.89 -17.08
N MET A 171 -18.33 1.76 -16.37
CA MET A 171 -17.01 1.91 -16.96
C MET A 171 -16.64 0.66 -17.76
N ALA A 172 -15.80 0.83 -18.79
CA ALA A 172 -15.23 -0.25 -19.58
C ALA A 172 -13.72 -0.10 -19.69
N GLN A 173 -12.99 -1.20 -19.52
CA GLN A 173 -11.57 -1.31 -19.81
C GLN A 173 -11.38 -1.90 -21.21
N GLU A 174 -11.02 -1.04 -22.14
CA GLU A 174 -10.68 -1.41 -23.51
C GLU A 174 -9.19 -1.81 -23.61
N GLY A 175 -8.74 -2.12 -24.83
CA GLY A 175 -7.35 -2.50 -25.11
C GLY A 175 -7.06 -4.00 -24.93
N ARG A 176 -5.77 -4.33 -25.00
CA ARG A 176 -5.25 -5.71 -24.92
C ARG A 176 -4.13 -5.78 -23.89
N TRP A 177 -4.00 -6.89 -23.19
CA TRP A 177 -3.00 -7.08 -22.15
C TRP A 177 -1.55 -6.95 -22.66
N THR A 178 -1.30 -7.27 -23.95
CA THR A 178 0.02 -7.17 -24.58
C THR A 178 0.56 -5.74 -24.62
N MET A 179 -0.32 -4.73 -24.52
CA MET A 179 0.10 -3.32 -24.46
C MET A 179 0.95 -3.00 -23.22
N LEU A 180 0.93 -3.86 -22.21
CA LEU A 180 1.68 -3.68 -20.95
C LEU A 180 3.09 -4.29 -20.99
N PHE A 181 3.42 -5.15 -21.97
CA PHE A 181 4.76 -5.74 -22.07
C PHE A 181 5.90 -4.73 -22.19
N PRO A 182 5.78 -3.64 -22.99
CA PRO A 182 6.84 -2.64 -23.07
C PRO A 182 7.19 -1.99 -21.73
N ALA A 183 6.28 -2.05 -20.73
CA ALA A 183 6.55 -1.54 -19.39
C ALA A 183 7.56 -2.40 -18.61
N LEU A 184 7.82 -3.66 -19.03
CA LEU A 184 8.78 -4.56 -18.39
C LEU A 184 10.24 -4.31 -18.79
N LYS A 185 10.53 -3.43 -19.76
CA LYS A 185 11.90 -3.23 -20.27
C LYS A 185 12.95 -2.98 -19.18
N TRP A 186 12.60 -2.25 -18.12
CA TRP A 186 13.51 -1.98 -17.01
C TRP A 186 13.69 -3.19 -16.07
N HIS A 187 12.72 -4.10 -15.99
CA HIS A 187 12.90 -5.36 -15.27
C HIS A 187 13.91 -6.25 -15.99
N PHE A 188 13.85 -6.31 -17.32
CA PHE A 188 14.85 -7.01 -18.12
C PHE A 188 16.23 -6.35 -18.01
N ALA A 189 16.29 -5.00 -17.98
CA ALA A 189 17.54 -4.29 -17.74
C ALA A 189 18.13 -4.61 -16.36
N THR A 190 17.31 -4.62 -15.29
CA THR A 190 17.71 -5.05 -13.95
C THR A 190 18.25 -6.48 -13.96
N LEU A 191 17.54 -7.41 -14.62
CA LEU A 191 17.94 -8.80 -14.69
C LEU A 191 19.29 -8.97 -15.41
N GLY A 192 19.48 -8.26 -16.54
CA GLY A 192 20.75 -8.25 -17.26
C GLY A 192 21.90 -7.72 -16.40
N LEU A 193 21.70 -6.61 -15.70
CA LEU A 193 22.71 -6.05 -14.77
C LEU A 193 23.05 -7.01 -13.62
N ALA A 194 22.04 -7.68 -13.06
CA ALA A 194 22.25 -8.66 -11.99
C ALA A 194 23.05 -9.88 -12.47
N ILE A 195 22.76 -10.39 -13.68
CA ILE A 195 23.51 -11.50 -14.28
C ILE A 195 24.96 -11.09 -14.53
N ILE A 196 25.19 -9.93 -15.17
CA ILE A 196 26.55 -9.43 -15.46
C ILE A 196 27.30 -9.16 -14.15
N GLY A 197 26.64 -8.57 -13.15
CA GLY A 197 27.23 -8.33 -11.83
C GLY A 197 27.63 -9.62 -11.12
N SER A 198 26.78 -10.66 -11.21
CA SER A 198 27.06 -11.98 -10.62
C SER A 198 28.28 -12.66 -11.25
N VAL A 199 28.40 -12.60 -12.58
CA VAL A 199 29.61 -13.08 -13.29
C VAL A 199 30.82 -12.22 -12.92
N GLY A 200 30.63 -10.91 -12.83
CA GLY A 200 31.66 -9.95 -12.41
C GLY A 200 32.24 -10.25 -11.04
N LEU A 201 31.45 -10.78 -10.09
CA LEU A 201 31.96 -11.16 -8.77
C LEU A 201 33.05 -12.25 -8.83
N ALA A 202 33.01 -13.13 -9.83
CA ALA A 202 34.00 -14.19 -10.00
C ALA A 202 35.27 -13.71 -10.73
N VAL A 203 35.17 -12.66 -11.55
CA VAL A 203 36.28 -12.15 -12.39
C VAL A 203 36.98 -10.94 -11.75
N SER A 204 36.19 -10.00 -11.23
CA SER A 204 36.66 -8.77 -10.60
C SER A 204 35.65 -8.36 -9.51
N PRO A 205 35.86 -8.78 -8.26
CA PRO A 205 34.90 -8.59 -7.18
C PRO A 205 34.44 -7.13 -7.00
N GLY A 206 35.34 -6.15 -7.14
CA GLY A 206 35.01 -4.73 -7.05
C GLY A 206 33.99 -4.28 -8.12
N ASN A 207 34.22 -4.64 -9.37
CA ASN A 207 33.30 -4.34 -10.47
C ASN A 207 31.99 -5.12 -10.34
N GLY A 208 32.05 -6.38 -9.88
CA GLY A 208 30.87 -7.20 -9.60
C GLY A 208 29.95 -6.55 -8.57
N TRP A 209 30.49 -6.14 -7.42
CA TRP A 209 29.72 -5.44 -6.38
C TRP A 209 29.13 -4.11 -6.86
N MET A 210 29.89 -3.32 -7.60
CA MET A 210 29.40 -2.07 -8.19
C MET A 210 28.17 -2.32 -9.08
N LEU A 211 28.22 -3.33 -9.95
CA LEU A 211 27.09 -3.69 -10.82
C LEU A 211 25.88 -4.21 -10.03
N MET A 212 26.10 -4.95 -8.94
CA MET A 212 25.02 -5.42 -8.07
C MET A 212 24.30 -4.27 -7.35
N VAL A 213 25.03 -3.25 -6.91
CA VAL A 213 24.44 -2.02 -6.34
C VAL A 213 23.61 -1.28 -7.40
N ILE A 214 24.14 -1.13 -8.62
CA ILE A 214 23.42 -0.50 -9.73
C ILE A 214 22.16 -1.31 -10.09
N ALA A 215 22.25 -2.65 -10.11
CA ALA A 215 21.11 -3.53 -10.33
C ALA A 215 20.04 -3.33 -9.25
N GLY A 216 20.43 -3.21 -7.97
CA GLY A 216 19.52 -2.93 -6.86
C GLY A 216 18.77 -1.60 -7.02
N ILE A 217 19.48 -0.52 -7.35
CA ILE A 217 18.85 0.79 -7.60
C ILE A 217 17.89 0.71 -8.80
N THR A 218 18.32 0.05 -9.87
CA THR A 218 17.52 -0.13 -11.08
C THR A 218 16.30 -1.02 -10.82
N ALA A 219 16.39 -1.99 -9.90
CA ALA A 219 15.26 -2.82 -9.47
C ALA A 219 14.17 -1.98 -8.80
N VAL A 220 14.55 -1.05 -7.91
CA VAL A 220 13.59 -0.12 -7.30
C VAL A 220 12.96 0.76 -8.39
N TYR A 221 13.77 1.33 -9.28
CA TYR A 221 13.26 2.15 -10.38
C TYR A 221 12.34 1.37 -11.32
N SER A 222 12.67 0.13 -11.66
CA SER A 222 11.90 -0.70 -12.60
C SER A 222 10.50 -0.99 -12.06
N THR A 223 10.36 -1.26 -10.76
CA THR A 223 9.03 -1.45 -10.13
C THR A 223 8.19 -0.17 -10.18
N VAL A 224 8.78 0.99 -9.92
CA VAL A 224 8.09 2.30 -10.03
C VAL A 224 7.71 2.57 -11.49
N TYR A 225 8.63 2.34 -12.41
CA TYR A 225 8.40 2.52 -13.84
C TYR A 225 7.22 1.68 -14.33
N TYR A 226 7.21 0.39 -14.02
CA TYR A 226 6.13 -0.51 -14.39
C TYR A 226 4.79 -0.06 -13.81
N ARG A 227 4.73 0.27 -12.52
CA ARG A 227 3.47 0.75 -11.88
C ARG A 227 2.92 2.00 -12.56
N VAL A 228 3.78 2.99 -12.85
CA VAL A 228 3.36 4.26 -13.48
C VAL A 228 2.96 4.06 -14.94
N GLU A 229 3.76 3.34 -15.72
CA GLU A 229 3.52 3.16 -17.14
C GLU A 229 2.28 2.29 -17.41
N THR A 230 2.09 1.22 -16.62
CA THR A 230 0.86 0.42 -16.69
C THR A 230 -0.36 1.23 -16.29
N LEU A 231 -0.30 2.03 -15.22
CA LEU A 231 -1.40 2.92 -14.82
C LEU A 231 -1.75 3.91 -15.93
N LYS A 232 -0.75 4.51 -16.59
CA LYS A 232 -0.93 5.41 -17.73
C LYS A 232 -1.64 4.69 -18.90
N ARG A 233 -1.14 3.54 -19.33
CA ARG A 233 -1.71 2.76 -20.46
C ARG A 233 -3.12 2.24 -20.17
N LEU A 234 -3.34 1.74 -18.95
CA LEU A 234 -4.66 1.28 -18.51
C LEU A 234 -5.64 2.45 -18.44
N THR A 235 -5.22 3.60 -17.92
CA THR A 235 -6.11 4.78 -17.84
C THR A 235 -6.49 5.30 -19.21
N ALA A 236 -5.56 5.37 -20.16
CA ALA A 236 -5.83 5.77 -21.54
C ALA A 236 -6.84 4.88 -22.29
N THR A 237 -7.06 3.66 -21.80
CA THR A 237 -8.00 2.69 -22.38
C THR A 237 -9.27 2.53 -21.54
N LYS A 238 -9.48 3.39 -20.53
CA LYS A 238 -10.72 3.43 -19.75
C LYS A 238 -11.73 4.36 -20.40
N ARG A 239 -12.96 3.86 -20.50
CA ARG A 239 -14.10 4.60 -21.03
C ARG A 239 -15.25 4.61 -20.03
N ILE A 240 -15.94 5.75 -19.91
CA ILE A 240 -17.13 5.91 -19.08
C ILE A 240 -18.22 6.52 -19.96
N GLY A 241 -18.98 5.68 -20.66
CA GLY A 241 -19.91 6.15 -21.70
C GLY A 241 -19.19 7.01 -22.75
N PRO A 242 -19.50 8.31 -22.92
CA PRO A 242 -18.77 9.20 -23.82
C PRO A 242 -17.41 9.66 -23.28
N LEU A 243 -17.16 9.58 -21.96
CA LEU A 243 -15.96 10.11 -21.34
C LEU A 243 -14.75 9.22 -21.62
N ARG A 244 -13.61 9.84 -21.92
CA ARG A 244 -12.30 9.19 -22.02
C ARG A 244 -11.35 9.77 -20.99
N LEU A 245 -10.59 8.91 -20.34
CA LEU A 245 -9.59 9.29 -19.36
C LEU A 245 -8.20 9.21 -20.00
N THR A 246 -7.36 10.21 -19.76
CA THR A 246 -5.93 10.10 -20.08
C THR A 246 -5.09 10.54 -18.90
N LEU A 247 -3.90 9.97 -18.77
CA LEU A 247 -3.01 10.23 -17.65
C LEU A 247 -1.60 10.53 -18.16
N ASP A 248 -1.14 11.77 -18.01
CA ASP A 248 0.27 12.13 -18.21
C ASP A 248 1.06 11.99 -16.91
N ALA A 249 1.40 10.75 -16.55
CA ALA A 249 2.26 10.45 -15.43
C ALA A 249 3.69 10.13 -15.88
N LYS A 250 4.68 10.86 -15.35
CA LYS A 250 6.11 10.66 -15.61
C LYS A 250 6.77 9.76 -14.55
N PRO A 251 7.27 8.55 -14.91
CA PRO A 251 7.89 7.63 -13.95
C PRO A 251 9.06 8.22 -13.18
N GLY A 252 9.95 8.96 -13.84
CA GLY A 252 11.12 9.58 -13.19
C GLY A 252 10.75 10.64 -12.15
N LYS A 253 9.60 11.32 -12.30
CA LYS A 253 9.11 12.25 -11.29
C LYS A 253 8.55 11.50 -10.08
N VAL A 254 7.80 10.42 -10.31
CA VAL A 254 7.29 9.54 -9.24
C VAL A 254 8.43 8.93 -8.43
N PHE A 255 9.47 8.42 -9.11
CA PHE A 255 10.66 7.87 -8.45
C PHE A 255 11.37 8.91 -7.58
N ARG A 256 11.63 10.12 -8.11
CA ARG A 256 12.28 11.20 -7.34
C ARG A 256 11.46 11.63 -6.12
N ILE A 257 10.14 11.70 -6.24
CA ILE A 257 9.26 12.02 -5.11
C ILE A 257 9.35 10.93 -4.04
N GLN A 258 9.30 9.65 -4.44
CA GLN A 258 9.37 8.54 -3.49
C GLN A 258 10.75 8.45 -2.84
N ALA A 259 11.81 8.34 -3.64
CA ALA A 259 13.18 8.24 -3.15
C ALA A 259 13.53 9.43 -2.26
N GLY A 260 13.40 10.66 -2.75
CA GLY A 260 13.71 11.87 -1.99
C GLY A 260 12.81 12.03 -0.76
N GLY A 261 11.51 11.80 -0.88
CA GLY A 261 10.57 11.94 0.23
C GLY A 261 10.78 10.91 1.34
N TYR A 262 11.08 9.66 1.01
CA TYR A 262 11.41 8.63 2.00
C TYR A 262 12.79 8.87 2.63
N THR A 263 13.81 9.27 1.86
CA THR A 263 15.12 9.62 2.40
C THR A 263 15.03 10.79 3.37
N LEU A 264 14.34 11.87 3.01
CA LEU A 264 14.14 13.02 3.91
C LEU A 264 13.35 12.62 5.16
N ALA A 265 12.30 11.82 5.01
CA ALA A 265 11.53 11.32 6.15
C ALA A 265 12.37 10.46 7.09
N ALA A 266 13.24 9.60 6.55
CA ALA A 266 14.16 8.78 7.31
C ALA A 266 15.21 9.63 8.05
N LEU A 267 15.80 10.63 7.39
CA LEU A 267 16.75 11.55 8.01
C LEU A 267 16.12 12.34 9.16
N ALA A 268 14.89 12.83 8.98
CA ALA A 268 14.18 13.54 10.04
C ALA A 268 13.76 12.61 11.20
N ALA A 269 13.47 11.34 10.91
CA ALA A 269 13.20 10.34 11.94
C ALA A 269 14.48 9.76 12.57
N ALA A 270 15.67 10.03 12.02
CA ALA A 270 16.94 9.52 12.54
C ALA A 270 17.22 10.06 13.94
N PHE A 271 16.96 11.34 14.21
CA PHE A 271 17.17 11.94 15.54
C PHE A 271 16.43 11.19 16.67
N PRO A 272 15.09 11.04 16.65
CA PRO A 272 14.40 10.32 17.70
C PRO A 272 14.73 8.81 17.71
N THR A 273 15.17 8.24 16.58
CA THR A 273 15.63 6.85 16.51
C THR A 273 16.97 6.65 17.22
N LEU A 274 17.95 7.54 16.98
CA LEU A 274 19.24 7.54 17.66
C LEU A 274 19.08 7.85 19.15
N MET A 275 18.19 8.79 19.50
CA MET A 275 17.85 9.08 20.89
C MET A 275 17.23 7.85 21.57
N LEU A 276 16.31 7.15 20.91
CA LEU A 276 15.73 5.90 21.42
C LEU A 276 16.79 4.82 21.62
N LEU A 277 17.74 4.68 20.68
CA LEU A 277 18.84 3.74 20.79
C LEU A 277 19.72 4.05 22.02
N GLY A 278 20.09 5.31 22.23
CA GLY A 278 20.87 5.72 23.40
C GLY A 278 20.14 5.45 24.72
N LEU A 279 18.84 5.79 24.79
CA LEU A 279 18.01 5.51 25.96
C LEU A 279 17.85 4.00 26.22
N PHE A 280 17.75 3.19 25.15
CA PHE A 280 17.65 1.75 25.24
C PHE A 280 18.94 1.11 25.76
N LEU A 281 20.10 1.58 25.29
CA LEU A 281 21.41 1.13 25.76
C LEU A 281 21.61 1.45 27.25
N GLU A 282 21.19 2.64 27.70
CA GLU A 282 21.26 3.04 29.11
C GLU A 282 20.38 2.16 30.04
N LEU A 283 19.34 1.53 29.49
CA LEU A 283 18.45 0.62 30.23
C LEU A 283 18.98 -0.82 30.31
N GLN A 284 20.05 -1.15 29.59
CA GLN A 284 20.65 -2.49 29.56
C GLN A 284 21.51 -2.78 30.80
N SER A 285 21.74 -4.06 31.10
CA SER A 285 22.65 -4.46 32.17
C SER A 285 24.12 -4.36 31.71
N LEU A 286 25.04 -4.23 32.65
CA LEU A 286 26.48 -4.24 32.33
C LEU A 286 26.89 -5.53 31.60
N GLU A 287 26.35 -6.67 32.02
CA GLU A 287 26.59 -7.97 31.36
C GLU A 287 26.21 -7.93 29.88
N THR A 288 25.02 -7.42 29.54
CA THR A 288 24.59 -7.29 28.14
C THR A 288 25.43 -6.28 27.34
N LEU A 289 25.94 -5.22 27.98
CA LEU A 289 26.82 -4.25 27.31
C LEU A 289 28.19 -4.86 27.02
N VAL A 290 28.72 -5.68 27.93
CA VAL A 290 29.97 -6.43 27.73
C VAL A 290 29.82 -7.43 26.58
N GLU A 291 28.72 -8.19 26.52
CA GLU A 291 28.44 -9.11 25.42
C GLU A 291 28.39 -8.41 24.04
N LEU A 292 27.91 -7.17 24.01
CA LEU A 292 27.84 -6.34 22.81
C LEU A 292 29.15 -5.58 22.51
N GLY A 293 30.16 -5.65 23.39
CA GLY A 293 31.42 -4.91 23.26
C GLY A 293 31.26 -3.40 23.39
N LEU A 294 30.27 -2.94 24.18
CA LEU A 294 29.92 -1.53 24.37
C LEU A 294 30.16 -1.04 25.81
N GLU A 295 30.95 -1.77 26.60
CA GLU A 295 31.25 -1.47 28.01
C GLU A 295 31.89 -0.10 28.25
N ASP A 296 32.70 0.39 27.30
CA ASP A 296 33.39 1.67 27.40
C ASP A 296 32.55 2.87 26.94
N MET A 297 31.30 2.64 26.49
CA MET A 297 30.44 3.74 26.03
C MET A 297 30.08 4.67 27.19
N PRO A 298 30.32 5.99 27.07
CA PRO A 298 29.96 6.92 28.12
C PRO A 298 28.43 6.98 28.29
N PRO A 299 27.92 7.04 29.53
CA PRO A 299 26.48 7.14 29.78
C PRO A 299 25.95 8.48 29.27
N LEU A 300 25.17 8.43 28.17
CA LEU A 300 24.63 9.62 27.49
C LEU A 300 23.56 10.34 28.33
N PHE A 301 22.91 9.61 29.25
CA PHE A 301 21.81 10.10 30.07
C PHE A 301 22.05 9.88 31.57
N ALA A 302 23.31 9.98 31.99
CA ALA A 302 23.72 9.80 33.38
C ALA A 302 22.90 10.68 34.34
N GLY A 303 22.46 10.10 35.46
CA GLY A 303 21.72 10.81 36.51
C GLY A 303 20.21 10.91 36.29
N LEU A 304 19.67 10.45 35.15
CA LEU A 304 18.23 10.30 35.00
C LEU A 304 17.72 9.08 35.76
N ASN A 305 16.55 9.21 36.39
CA ASN A 305 15.93 8.06 37.06
C ASN A 305 15.44 7.04 36.02
N ARG A 306 15.35 5.76 36.42
CA ARG A 306 14.95 4.66 35.52
C ARG A 306 13.56 4.85 34.91
N TRP A 307 12.61 5.36 35.69
CA TRP A 307 11.24 5.58 35.22
C TRP A 307 11.15 6.66 34.14
N LEU A 308 11.98 7.70 34.23
CA LEU A 308 12.10 8.77 33.26
C LEU A 308 12.78 8.27 31.99
N LEU A 309 13.82 7.43 32.09
CA LEU A 309 14.42 6.77 30.93
C LEU A 309 13.38 5.92 30.16
N ILE A 310 12.56 5.15 30.87
CA ILE A 310 11.45 4.39 30.27
C ILE A 310 10.43 5.33 29.61
N ALA A 311 10.00 6.38 30.31
CA ALA A 311 9.03 7.35 29.80
C ALA A 311 9.54 8.06 28.52
N LEU A 312 10.80 8.49 28.52
CA LEU A 312 11.46 9.10 27.36
C LEU A 312 11.59 8.09 26.21
N SER A 313 11.91 6.83 26.50
CA SER A 313 11.99 5.77 25.48
C SER A 313 10.63 5.56 24.80
N VAL A 314 9.56 5.46 25.58
CA VAL A 314 8.18 5.34 25.06
C VAL A 314 7.80 6.57 24.24
N MET A 315 8.15 7.78 24.70
CA MET A 315 7.90 9.02 23.97
C MET A 315 8.66 9.06 22.64
N CYS A 316 9.94 8.69 22.61
CA CYS A 316 10.74 8.60 21.38
C CYS A 316 10.18 7.57 20.42
N TYR A 317 9.79 6.38 20.92
CA TYR A 317 9.13 5.35 20.13
C TYR A 317 7.91 5.90 19.38
N PHE A 318 6.98 6.54 20.10
CA PHE A 318 5.81 7.15 19.44
C PHE A 318 6.16 8.32 18.53
N ALA A 319 7.15 9.14 18.90
CA ALA A 319 7.61 10.25 18.07
C ALA A 319 8.13 9.78 16.71
N ILE A 320 8.86 8.65 16.64
CA ILE A 320 9.33 8.05 15.39
C ILE A 320 8.14 7.74 14.46
N PHE A 321 7.12 7.04 14.94
CA PHE A 321 5.95 6.70 14.11
C PHE A 321 5.13 7.92 13.70
N LEU A 322 4.95 8.89 14.61
CA LEU A 322 4.22 10.13 14.33
C LEU A 322 4.90 10.97 13.27
N LEU A 323 6.22 11.17 13.40
CA LEU A 323 7.02 11.90 12.43
C LEU A 323 7.06 11.15 11.10
N TRP A 324 7.35 9.85 11.10
CA TRP A 324 7.34 9.05 9.87
C TRP A 324 6.00 9.14 9.14
N SER A 325 4.88 8.97 9.84
CA SER A 325 3.53 9.06 9.26
C SER A 325 3.24 10.45 8.69
N ALA A 326 3.55 11.51 9.44
CA ALA A 326 3.28 12.89 9.03
C ALA A 326 4.18 13.35 7.86
N LEU A 327 5.47 13.00 7.90
CA LEU A 327 6.46 13.34 6.88
C LEU A 327 6.22 12.58 5.59
N THR A 328 6.00 11.27 5.64
CA THR A 328 5.66 10.49 4.42
C THR A 328 4.33 10.97 3.81
N ALA A 329 3.36 11.40 4.62
CA ALA A 329 2.14 12.01 4.11
C ALA A 329 2.40 13.35 3.39
N ALA A 330 3.30 14.18 3.91
CA ALA A 330 3.60 15.50 3.37
C ALA A 330 4.55 15.48 2.17
N TRP A 331 5.60 14.64 2.21
CA TRP A 331 6.68 14.61 1.22
C TRP A 331 6.53 13.51 0.17
N VAL A 332 5.78 12.45 0.46
CA VAL A 332 5.54 11.35 -0.51
C VAL A 332 4.09 11.37 -1.01
N LYS A 333 3.11 11.17 -0.12
CA LYS A 333 1.70 10.97 -0.53
C LYS A 333 1.13 12.20 -1.23
N LEU A 334 1.30 13.39 -0.65
CA LEU A 334 0.75 14.63 -1.22
C LEU A 334 1.35 14.97 -2.59
N PRO A 335 2.68 15.01 -2.80
CA PRO A 335 3.24 15.34 -4.11
C PRO A 335 2.93 14.28 -5.18
N LEU A 336 2.86 12.99 -4.79
CA LEU A 336 2.39 11.93 -5.69
C LEU A 336 0.95 12.16 -6.13
N MET A 337 0.04 12.38 -5.17
CA MET A 337 -1.37 12.64 -5.46
C MET A 337 -1.53 13.88 -6.34
N ARG A 338 -0.79 14.96 -6.05
CA ARG A 338 -0.77 16.17 -6.88
C ARG A 338 -0.34 15.84 -8.30
N HIS A 339 0.76 15.10 -8.48
CA HIS A 339 1.28 14.75 -9.80
C HIS A 339 0.28 13.92 -10.62
N TYR A 340 -0.36 12.91 -10.02
CA TYR A 340 -1.39 12.13 -10.70
C TYR A 340 -2.66 12.95 -10.98
N ALA A 341 -3.10 13.77 -10.05
CA ALA A 341 -4.30 14.60 -10.20
C ALA A 341 -4.12 15.65 -11.31
N THR A 342 -2.95 16.31 -11.38
CA THR A 342 -2.66 17.29 -12.44
C THR A 342 -2.42 16.65 -13.81
N GLY A 343 -1.96 15.40 -13.82
CA GLY A 343 -1.75 14.66 -15.07
C GLY A 343 -3.01 13.98 -15.60
N LEU A 344 -4.08 13.90 -14.81
CA LEU A 344 -5.34 13.28 -15.21
C LEU A 344 -6.18 14.30 -15.98
N SER A 345 -6.51 13.98 -17.24
CA SER A 345 -7.46 14.74 -18.03
C SER A 345 -8.65 13.87 -18.42
N ILE A 346 -9.80 14.51 -18.56
CA ILE A 346 -11.07 13.89 -18.93
C ILE A 346 -11.55 14.61 -20.19
N ALA A 347 -11.73 13.86 -21.26
CA ALA A 347 -12.34 14.34 -22.49
C ALA A 347 -13.81 13.89 -22.54
N GLY A 348 -14.68 14.65 -23.22
CA GLY A 348 -16.10 14.36 -23.34
C GLY A 348 -16.98 14.96 -22.24
N THR A 349 -16.45 15.89 -21.43
CA THR A 349 -17.15 16.47 -20.27
C THR A 349 -18.43 17.23 -20.63
N GLU A 350 -18.54 17.70 -21.87
CA GLU A 350 -19.73 18.31 -22.47
C GLU A 350 -20.95 17.38 -22.45
N HIS A 351 -20.74 16.06 -22.45
CA HIS A 351 -21.81 15.07 -22.39
C HIS A 351 -22.18 14.66 -20.95
N MET A 352 -21.63 15.32 -19.93
CA MET A 352 -21.90 14.93 -18.53
C MET A 352 -23.35 15.18 -18.09
N VAL A 353 -24.06 16.11 -18.74
CA VAL A 353 -25.47 16.43 -18.42
C VAL A 353 -26.40 15.22 -18.59
N THR A 354 -26.02 14.24 -19.41
CA THR A 354 -26.84 13.04 -19.65
C THR A 354 -26.71 11.98 -18.56
N PHE A 355 -25.78 12.13 -17.63
CA PHE A 355 -25.53 11.13 -16.60
C PHE A 355 -26.60 11.21 -15.50
N ARG A 356 -27.17 10.07 -15.16
CA ARG A 356 -28.16 9.93 -14.09
C ARG A 356 -27.55 9.34 -12.84
N GLN A 357 -28.16 9.69 -11.70
CA GLN A 357 -27.70 9.27 -10.39
C GLN A 357 -28.18 7.87 -10.06
N ARG A 358 -27.27 7.04 -9.55
CA ARG A 358 -27.57 5.69 -9.06
C ARG A 358 -28.10 5.69 -7.60
N PRO A 359 -28.96 4.71 -7.23
CA PRO A 359 -29.33 4.45 -5.83
C PRO A 359 -28.12 4.27 -4.89
N ARG A 360 -28.30 4.58 -3.61
CA ARG A 360 -27.23 4.45 -2.61
C ARG A 360 -26.83 2.97 -2.45
N ASP A 361 -25.54 2.68 -2.35
CA ASP A 361 -25.07 1.36 -1.90
C ASP A 361 -25.24 1.30 -0.37
N GLU A 362 -26.15 0.44 0.08
CA GLU A 362 -26.55 0.27 1.49
C GLU A 362 -25.50 -0.48 2.31
N HIS A 363 -24.54 -1.16 1.69
CA HIS A 363 -23.53 -1.92 2.44
C HIS A 363 -22.56 -1.01 3.21
N MET A 364 -22.42 -1.28 4.50
CA MET A 364 -21.67 -0.46 5.46
C MET A 364 -20.25 -0.99 5.78
N GLU A 365 -19.98 -2.30 5.64
CA GLU A 365 -18.83 -2.93 6.34
C GLU A 365 -17.77 -3.52 5.39
N ALA A 366 -16.86 -2.71 4.84
CA ALA A 366 -15.87 -3.25 3.89
C ALA A 366 -14.45 -2.68 3.97
N GLU A 367 -14.23 -1.41 4.32
CA GLU A 367 -12.87 -0.86 4.38
C GLU A 367 -12.11 -1.33 5.64
N GLY A 368 -12.80 -1.48 6.77
CA GLY A 368 -12.18 -1.98 7.99
C GLY A 368 -11.55 -3.38 7.85
N PHE A 369 -12.17 -4.24 7.04
CA PHE A 369 -11.69 -5.60 6.82
C PHE A 369 -10.32 -5.62 6.11
N ALA A 370 -10.13 -4.71 5.16
CA ALA A 370 -8.86 -4.52 4.48
C ALA A 370 -7.79 -3.85 5.36
N ASP A 371 -8.21 -3.00 6.29
CA ASP A 371 -7.31 -2.36 7.25
C ASP A 371 -6.67 -3.35 8.22
N ALA A 372 -7.36 -4.44 8.58
CA ALA A 372 -6.82 -5.50 9.45
C ALA A 372 -5.74 -6.35 8.75
N LEU A 373 -5.82 -6.47 7.43
CA LEU A 373 -4.94 -7.29 6.60
C LEU A 373 -3.86 -6.47 5.87
N ASP A 374 -3.77 -5.17 6.17
CA ASP A 374 -2.91 -4.17 5.51
C ASP A 374 -2.82 -4.32 3.97
N VAL A 375 -3.96 -4.56 3.31
CA VAL A 375 -3.99 -4.88 1.88
C VAL A 375 -3.76 -3.68 0.95
N GLY A 376 -3.18 -2.59 1.46
CA GLY A 376 -2.83 -1.40 0.68
C GLY A 376 -4.04 -0.66 0.09
N ALA A 377 -5.21 -0.75 0.73
CA ALA A 377 -6.44 -0.08 0.26
C ALA A 377 -6.50 1.44 0.59
N SER A 378 -5.44 1.98 1.19
CA SER A 378 -5.44 3.30 1.82
C SER A 378 -4.91 4.45 0.96
N LEU A 379 -4.62 4.24 -0.33
CA LEU A 379 -4.37 5.30 -1.31
C LEU A 379 -5.15 5.08 -2.61
#